data_AF-A0A0R2NQ22-F1
#
_entry.id   AF-A0A0R2NQ22-F1
#
_cell.length_a   1.000
_cell.length_b   1.000
_cell.length_c   1.000
_cell.angle_alpha   90.00
_cell.angle_beta   90.00
_cell.angle_gamma   90.00
#
_symmetry.space_group_name_H-M   'P 1'
#
loop_
_entity.id
_entity.type
_entity.pdbx_description
1 polymer ?
#
loop_
_entity_poly.entity_id
_entity_poly.type
_entity_poly.pdbx_seq_one_letter_code
_entity_poly.pdbx_strand_id
1 'polypeptide(L)'
;MVKICSIDGCVGIAQCKKLCTNHYDKLVRWGDPLQILNSKESQIKQPNHHSTPKIKKVLQDILKQTMKNTTRPNKKEIVLGQILEGIGITCKFLQYVDYKTLENKTASKQMDILWKNSAGTKKIIEYNGRYHFDCREHKSDEIHQVHGKPATLQDLWDEENMILNQIRKAGYEILVVWQLDFLNDYENEVKRIKEFASS
;
A
#
# COMPACT_ATOMS: atom_id res chain seq x y z
N MET A 1 -26.66 19.36 1.07
CA MET A 1 -26.54 20.39 2.12
C MET A 1 -25.77 19.80 3.29
N VAL A 2 -24.57 20.31 3.58
CA VAL A 2 -23.75 19.82 4.71
C VAL A 2 -24.42 20.24 6.01
N LYS A 3 -24.66 19.31 6.92
CA LYS A 3 -25.24 19.59 8.24
C LYS A 3 -24.10 19.73 9.25
N ILE A 4 -24.13 20.79 10.05
CA ILE A 4 -23.16 21.02 11.11
C ILE A 4 -23.62 20.29 12.37
N CYS A 5 -22.65 19.90 13.20
CA CYS A 5 -22.88 19.31 14.50
C CYS A 5 -23.81 20.19 15.35
N SER A 6 -24.73 19.56 16.06
CA SER A 6 -25.71 20.22 16.93
C SER A 6 -25.15 20.67 18.28
N ILE A 7 -23.89 20.33 18.59
CA ILE A 7 -23.20 20.81 19.79
C ILE A 7 -22.79 22.26 19.60
N ASP A 8 -23.18 23.12 20.54
CA ASP A 8 -22.88 24.55 20.50
C ASP A 8 -21.37 24.80 20.43
N GLY A 9 -20.96 25.72 19.56
CA GLY A 9 -19.55 25.99 19.26
C GLY A 9 -18.81 24.91 18.44
N CYS A 10 -19.46 23.81 18.04
CA CYS A 10 -18.83 22.79 17.21
C CYS A 10 -19.05 23.03 15.71
N VAL A 11 -17.98 23.24 14.97
CA VAL A 11 -18.00 23.41 13.50
C VAL A 11 -17.86 22.09 12.72
N GLY A 12 -17.87 20.96 13.42
CA GLY A 12 -17.71 19.63 12.80
C GLY A 12 -18.90 19.24 11.94
N ILE A 13 -18.66 18.48 10.86
CA ILE A 13 -19.73 17.97 9.99
C ILE A 13 -20.50 16.86 10.72
N ALA A 14 -21.83 16.99 10.80
CA ALA A 14 -22.70 15.99 11.38
C ALA A 14 -22.80 14.77 10.47
N GLN A 15 -22.46 13.60 11.03
CA GLN A 15 -22.50 12.31 10.33
C GLN A 15 -23.72 11.47 10.77
N CYS A 16 -24.00 11.43 12.07
CA CYS A 16 -25.10 10.64 12.63
C CYS A 16 -25.72 11.33 13.85
N LYS A 17 -27.04 11.19 14.06
CA LYS A 17 -27.80 11.84 15.16
C LYS A 17 -27.58 13.36 15.28
N LYS A 18 -27.31 14.05 14.17
CA LYS A 18 -26.92 15.49 14.14
C LYS A 18 -25.62 15.80 14.91
N LEU A 19 -24.74 14.82 15.09
CA LEU A 19 -23.45 14.95 15.77
C LEU A 19 -22.30 14.64 14.79
N CYS A 20 -21.16 15.30 14.99
CA CYS A 20 -19.91 14.90 14.33
C CYS A 20 -19.40 13.56 14.91
N THR A 21 -18.46 12.92 14.22
CA THR A 21 -17.92 11.60 14.63
C THR A 21 -17.43 11.61 16.08
N ASN A 22 -16.72 12.66 16.50
CA ASN A 22 -16.18 12.76 17.86
C ASN A 22 -17.28 12.80 18.93
N HIS A 23 -18.30 13.66 18.74
CA HIS A 23 -19.42 13.77 19.68
C HIS A 23 -20.33 12.53 19.65
N TYR A 24 -20.50 11.91 18.48
CA TYR A 24 -21.23 10.65 18.37
C TYR A 24 -20.50 9.52 19.11
N ASP A 25 -19.18 9.41 18.96
CA ASP A 25 -18.37 8.40 19.65
C ASP A 25 -18.40 8.61 21.17
N LYS A 26 -18.35 9.87 21.62
CA LYS A 26 -18.49 10.20 23.04
C LYS A 26 -19.85 9.79 23.61
N LEU A 27 -20.92 10.11 22.89
CA LEU A 27 -22.28 9.71 23.23
C LEU A 27 -22.42 8.19 23.31
N VAL A 28 -21.84 7.43 22.37
CA VAL A 28 -21.92 5.96 22.37
C VAL A 28 -21.12 5.33 23.51
N ARG A 29 -19.95 5.89 23.83
CA ARG A 29 -19.04 5.32 24.83
C ARG A 29 -19.42 5.68 26.27
N TRP A 30 -19.89 6.90 26.49
CA TRP A 30 -20.07 7.47 27.83
C TRP A 30 -21.47 8.02 28.08
N GLY A 31 -22.37 8.00 27.08
CA GLY A 31 -23.72 8.54 27.21
C GLY A 31 -23.81 10.06 27.12
N ASP A 32 -22.68 10.77 27.11
CA ASP A 32 -22.59 12.23 27.02
C ASP A 32 -21.66 12.66 25.87
N PRO A 33 -22.17 13.37 24.83
CA PRO A 33 -21.35 13.87 23.73
C PRO A 33 -20.33 14.94 24.17
N LEU A 34 -20.54 15.60 25.32
CA LEU A 34 -19.64 16.64 25.84
C LEU A 34 -18.61 16.10 26.84
N GLN A 35 -18.55 14.79 27.07
CA GLN A 35 -17.63 14.19 28.02
C GLN A 35 -16.20 14.73 27.83
N ILE A 36 -15.68 15.38 28.87
CA ILE A 36 -14.30 15.85 28.98
C ILE A 36 -13.55 14.80 29.79
N LEU A 37 -12.51 14.22 29.21
CA LEU A 37 -11.65 13.26 29.90
C LEU A 37 -10.72 14.05 30.82
N ASN A 38 -11.00 14.06 32.12
CA ASN A 38 -10.05 14.59 33.09
C ASN A 38 -8.82 13.70 33.14
N SER A 39 -7.64 14.30 32.97
CA SER A 39 -6.33 13.64 32.84
C SER A 39 -5.92 12.78 34.05
N LYS A 40 -6.68 12.80 35.15
CA LYS A 40 -6.44 12.00 36.35
C LYS A 40 -7.24 10.69 36.42
N GLU A 41 -8.32 10.53 35.65
CA GLU A 41 -9.11 9.28 35.60
C GLU A 41 -8.64 8.31 34.50
N SER A 42 -7.76 8.76 33.60
CA SER A 42 -7.18 7.95 32.52
C SER A 42 -6.23 6.83 32.99
N GLN A 43 -5.99 6.70 34.30
CA GLN A 43 -5.19 5.63 34.90
C GLN A 43 -5.99 4.53 35.61
N ILE A 44 -7.32 4.53 35.53
CA ILE A 44 -8.11 3.37 35.99
C ILE A 44 -8.03 2.29 34.90
N LYS A 45 -7.11 1.33 35.12
CA LYS A 45 -6.93 0.03 34.45
C LYS A 45 -7.95 -0.22 33.35
N GLN A 46 -7.56 0.00 32.09
CA GLN A 46 -8.32 -0.54 30.98
C GLN A 46 -8.47 -2.05 31.21
N PRO A 47 -9.68 -2.63 31.23
CA PRO A 47 -9.80 -4.07 31.17
C PRO A 47 -9.18 -4.48 29.83
N ASN A 48 -8.19 -5.38 29.87
CA ASN A 48 -7.60 -5.99 28.69
C ASN A 48 -8.71 -6.69 27.88
N HIS A 49 -9.37 -5.96 27.00
CA HIS A 49 -10.39 -6.46 26.09
C HIS A 49 -9.78 -7.40 25.01
N HIS A 50 -8.46 -7.63 25.06
CA HIS A 50 -7.71 -8.61 24.29
C HIS A 50 -7.69 -10.03 24.90
N SER A 51 -8.41 -10.27 25.99
CA SER A 51 -8.35 -11.54 26.73
C SER A 51 -9.55 -12.48 26.53
N THR A 52 -10.46 -12.24 25.58
CA THR A 52 -11.46 -13.28 25.26
C THR A 52 -10.90 -14.28 24.25
N PRO A 53 -11.16 -15.60 24.42
CA PRO A 53 -10.72 -16.62 23.47
C PRO A 53 -11.18 -16.35 22.03
N LYS A 54 -12.37 -15.74 21.88
CA LYS A 54 -12.91 -15.31 20.58
C LYS A 54 -12.06 -14.22 19.93
N ILE A 55 -11.71 -13.16 20.65
CA ILE A 55 -10.90 -12.05 20.10
C ILE A 55 -9.47 -12.51 19.82
N LYS A 56 -8.87 -13.36 20.68
CA LYS A 56 -7.57 -13.97 20.39
C LYS A 56 -7.61 -14.83 19.12
N LYS A 57 -8.69 -15.59 18.89
CA LYS A 57 -8.87 -16.39 17.68
C LYS A 57 -9.05 -15.52 16.44
N VAL A 58 -9.85 -14.45 16.51
CA VAL A 58 -10.01 -13.49 15.41
C VAL A 58 -8.68 -12.79 15.09
N LEU A 59 -7.93 -12.34 16.10
CA LEU A 59 -6.60 -11.75 15.91
C LEU A 59 -5.61 -12.77 15.34
N GLN A 60 -5.62 -14.02 15.81
CA GLN A 60 -4.82 -15.09 15.23
C GLN A 60 -5.22 -15.41 13.79
N ASP A 61 -6.50 -15.33 13.44
CA ASP A 61 -6.98 -15.58 12.08
C ASP A 61 -6.64 -14.40 11.15
N ILE A 62 -6.74 -13.15 11.61
CA ILE A 62 -6.24 -11.96 10.90
C ILE A 62 -4.73 -12.08 10.70
N LEU A 63 -3.97 -12.42 11.75
CA LEU A 63 -2.53 -12.63 11.70
C LEU A 63 -2.18 -13.77 10.74
N LYS A 64 -2.92 -14.90 10.76
CA LYS A 64 -2.75 -16.00 9.80
C LYS A 64 -3.12 -15.60 8.38
N GLN A 65 -4.10 -14.72 8.16
CA GLN A 65 -4.44 -14.20 6.84
C GLN A 65 -3.38 -13.22 6.31
N THR A 66 -2.85 -12.34 7.17
CA THR A 66 -1.73 -11.45 6.82
C THR A 66 -0.42 -12.23 6.65
N MET A 67 -0.22 -13.32 7.40
CA MET A 67 0.92 -14.23 7.25
C MET A 67 0.74 -15.17 6.06
N LYS A 68 -0.48 -15.57 5.65
CA LYS A 68 -0.71 -16.28 4.38
C LYS A 68 -0.46 -15.39 3.16
N ASN A 69 -0.51 -14.07 3.32
CA ASN A 69 -0.08 -13.10 2.32
C ASN A 69 1.45 -12.97 2.21
N THR A 70 2.25 -13.74 2.94
CA THR A 70 3.73 -13.74 2.81
C THR A 70 4.25 -14.74 1.79
N THR A 71 3.42 -15.70 1.34
CA THR A 71 3.80 -16.60 0.24
C THR A 71 3.75 -15.82 -1.06
N ARG A 72 4.88 -15.75 -1.76
CA ARG A 72 4.99 -15.13 -3.07
C ARG A 72 4.68 -16.18 -4.17
N PRO A 73 3.98 -15.84 -5.26
CA PRO A 73 3.47 -14.51 -5.57
C PRO A 73 2.31 -14.09 -4.67
N ASN A 74 2.29 -12.81 -4.28
CA ASN A 74 1.27 -12.29 -3.38
C ASN A 74 -0.10 -12.18 -4.11
N LYS A 75 -1.20 -11.99 -3.38
CA LYS A 75 -2.55 -11.89 -3.99
C LYS A 75 -2.66 -10.84 -5.11
N LYS A 76 -1.88 -9.77 -5.05
CA LYS A 76 -1.93 -8.66 -5.99
C LYS A 76 -1.18 -8.99 -7.28
N GLU A 77 -0.01 -9.61 -7.15
CA GLU A 77 0.73 -10.19 -8.28
C GLU A 77 -0.14 -11.22 -9.02
N ILE A 78 -0.86 -12.07 -8.28
CA ILE A 78 -1.80 -13.03 -8.88
C ILE A 78 -2.89 -12.30 -9.68
N VAL A 79 -3.50 -11.25 -9.13
CA VAL A 79 -4.53 -10.46 -9.84
C VAL A 79 -3.97 -9.81 -11.10
N LEU A 80 -2.77 -9.22 -11.05
CA LEU A 80 -2.12 -8.66 -12.22
C LEU A 80 -1.82 -9.75 -13.26
N GLY A 81 -1.36 -10.92 -12.82
CA GLY A 81 -1.18 -12.10 -13.66
C GLY A 81 -2.45 -12.51 -14.39
N GLN A 82 -3.58 -12.57 -13.67
CA GLN A 82 -4.89 -12.90 -14.24
C GLN A 82 -5.38 -11.85 -15.24
N ILE A 83 -5.10 -10.56 -15.01
CA ILE A 83 -5.41 -9.50 -15.97
C ILE A 83 -4.65 -9.71 -17.27
N LEU A 84 -3.36 -10.06 -17.19
CA LEU A 84 -2.50 -10.33 -18.36
C LEU A 84 -2.90 -11.64 -19.06
N GLU A 85 -3.18 -12.70 -18.31
CA GLU A 85 -3.65 -13.98 -18.86
C GLU A 85 -4.99 -13.81 -19.58
N GLY A 86 -5.88 -12.98 -19.06
CA GLY A 86 -7.16 -12.64 -19.67
C GLY A 86 -7.06 -11.94 -21.04
N ILE A 87 -5.87 -11.41 -21.39
CA ILE A 87 -5.57 -10.87 -22.73
C ILE A 87 -4.58 -11.76 -23.51
N GLY A 88 -4.35 -12.98 -23.05
CA GLY A 88 -3.51 -13.98 -23.73
C GLY A 88 -2.01 -13.86 -23.47
N ILE A 89 -1.59 -13.10 -22.45
CA ILE A 89 -0.17 -12.92 -22.12
C ILE A 89 0.24 -13.89 -21.01
N THR A 90 1.19 -14.76 -21.32
CA THR A 90 1.85 -15.61 -20.31
C THR A 90 3.02 -14.85 -19.68
N CYS A 91 2.95 -14.64 -18.36
CA CYS A 91 3.98 -13.92 -17.61
C CYS A 91 4.74 -14.83 -16.63
N LYS A 92 5.90 -14.34 -16.18
CA LYS A 92 6.73 -14.94 -15.14
C LYS A 92 6.76 -14.01 -13.93
N PHE A 93 6.68 -14.59 -12.75
CA PHE A 93 6.71 -13.84 -11.49
C PHE A 93 8.11 -13.85 -10.88
N LEU A 94 8.46 -12.78 -10.17
CA LEU A 94 9.60 -12.73 -9.23
C LEU A 94 10.94 -13.09 -9.87
N GLN A 95 11.13 -12.69 -11.12
CA GLN A 95 12.35 -12.99 -11.87
C GLN A 95 13.42 -11.95 -11.54
N TYR A 96 14.66 -12.42 -11.40
CA TYR A 96 15.81 -11.52 -11.31
C TYR A 96 16.18 -11.01 -12.70
N VAL A 97 16.40 -9.70 -12.79
CA VAL A 97 16.86 -9.01 -13.98
C VAL A 97 18.21 -8.37 -13.69
N ASP A 98 19.18 -8.67 -14.54
CA ASP A 98 20.51 -8.08 -14.45
C ASP A 98 20.52 -6.69 -15.07
N TYR A 99 21.22 -5.78 -14.41
CA TYR A 99 21.46 -4.41 -14.87
C TYR A 99 22.90 -3.98 -14.57
N LYS A 100 23.32 -2.88 -15.19
CA LYS A 100 24.61 -2.25 -14.92
C LYS A 100 24.46 -1.12 -13.92
N THR A 101 25.27 -1.12 -12.86
CA THR A 101 25.35 0.02 -11.93
C THR A 101 26.00 1.22 -12.61
N LEU A 102 26.01 2.38 -11.93
CA LEU A 102 26.70 3.57 -12.42
C LEU A 102 28.21 3.35 -12.60
N GLU A 103 28.80 2.45 -11.82
CA GLU A 103 30.20 2.01 -11.92
C GLU A 103 30.41 0.86 -12.92
N ASN A 104 29.41 0.58 -13.76
CA ASN A 104 29.42 -0.47 -14.78
C ASN A 104 29.59 -1.91 -14.21
N LYS A 105 29.28 -2.12 -12.93
CA LYS A 105 29.26 -3.45 -12.31
C LYS A 105 27.93 -4.13 -12.63
N THR A 106 27.94 -5.46 -12.71
CA THR A 106 26.70 -6.23 -12.84
C THR A 106 26.03 -6.35 -11.48
N ALA A 107 24.74 -6.01 -11.42
CA ALA A 107 23.87 -6.24 -10.27
C ALA A 107 22.54 -6.83 -10.77
N SER A 108 21.73 -7.35 -9.85
CA SER A 108 20.44 -7.95 -10.18
C SER A 108 19.35 -7.45 -9.24
N LYS A 109 18.16 -7.15 -9.79
CA LYS A 109 16.95 -6.82 -9.01
C LYS A 109 15.86 -7.83 -9.31
N GLN A 110 15.15 -8.28 -8.29
CA GLN A 110 13.95 -9.09 -8.46
C GLN A 110 12.78 -8.18 -8.85
N MET A 111 12.10 -8.52 -9.94
CA MET A 111 10.95 -7.78 -10.46
C MET A 111 9.67 -8.58 -10.26
N ASP A 112 8.55 -7.90 -10.01
CA ASP A 112 7.29 -8.58 -9.67
C ASP A 112 6.75 -9.44 -10.82
N ILE A 113 6.60 -8.87 -12.02
CA ILE A 113 6.03 -9.55 -13.20
C ILE A 113 6.83 -9.21 -14.46
N LEU A 114 7.14 -10.23 -15.26
CA LEU A 114 7.95 -10.11 -16.47
C LEU A 114 7.42 -10.97 -17.61
N TRP A 115 7.41 -10.43 -18.83
CA TRP A 115 7.10 -11.20 -20.06
C TRP A 115 7.84 -10.65 -21.27
N LYS A 116 7.65 -11.30 -22.42
CA LYS A 116 8.01 -10.76 -23.73
C LYS A 116 6.76 -10.65 -24.59
N ASN A 117 6.55 -9.52 -25.25
CA ASN A 117 5.45 -9.39 -26.20
C ASN A 117 5.78 -10.12 -27.52
N SER A 118 4.84 -10.12 -28.46
CA SER A 118 5.00 -10.76 -29.78
C SER A 118 6.14 -10.16 -30.62
N ALA A 119 6.47 -8.88 -30.41
CA ALA A 119 7.60 -8.21 -31.05
C ALA A 119 8.96 -8.55 -30.40
N GLY A 120 8.97 -9.32 -29.31
CA GLY A 120 10.19 -9.67 -28.56
C GLY A 120 10.63 -8.64 -27.53
N THR A 121 9.90 -7.53 -27.39
CA THR A 121 10.13 -6.51 -26.36
C THR A 121 9.93 -7.10 -24.98
N LYS A 122 10.91 -6.90 -24.09
CA LYS A 122 10.84 -7.37 -22.71
C LYS A 122 10.08 -6.35 -21.87
N LYS A 123 9.02 -6.79 -21.20
CA LYS A 123 8.13 -5.92 -20.43
C LYS A 123 8.11 -6.36 -18.98
N ILE A 124 8.01 -5.38 -18.09
CA ILE A 124 7.98 -5.56 -16.65
C ILE A 124 6.83 -4.74 -16.06
N ILE A 125 6.14 -5.31 -15.07
CA ILE A 125 5.33 -4.56 -14.13
C ILE A 125 5.99 -4.68 -12.75
N GLU A 126 6.24 -3.53 -12.12
CA GLU A 126 6.63 -3.43 -10.70
C GLU A 126 5.43 -2.87 -9.92
N TYR A 127 4.99 -3.59 -8.88
CA TYR A 127 3.87 -3.19 -8.06
C TYR A 127 4.34 -2.54 -6.76
N ASN A 128 4.20 -1.21 -6.68
CA ASN A 128 4.61 -0.44 -5.53
C ASN A 128 3.56 -0.48 -4.42
N GLY A 129 3.72 -1.44 -3.51
CA GLY A 129 2.94 -1.55 -2.28
C GLY A 129 3.46 -0.66 -1.14
N ARG A 130 2.96 -0.92 0.08
CA ARG A 130 3.29 -0.17 1.31
C ARG A 130 4.78 0.12 1.51
N TYR A 131 5.65 -0.85 1.25
CA TYR A 131 7.09 -0.73 1.53
C TYR A 131 7.85 0.12 0.52
N HIS A 132 7.19 0.60 -0.53
CA HIS A 132 7.76 1.57 -1.47
C HIS A 132 7.48 3.03 -1.05
N PHE A 133 6.69 3.23 0.02
CA PHE A 133 6.37 4.53 0.60
C PHE A 133 5.88 5.54 -0.45
N ASP A 134 4.61 5.46 -0.84
CA ASP A 134 4.04 6.37 -1.84
C ASP A 134 4.25 7.84 -1.43
N CYS A 135 4.86 8.65 -2.30
CA CYS A 135 5.19 10.05 -2.01
C CYS A 135 3.97 10.96 -1.83
N ARG A 136 2.76 10.46 -2.13
CA ARG A 136 1.50 11.13 -1.83
C ARG A 136 1.05 10.93 -0.38
N GLU A 137 1.54 9.86 0.25
CA GLU A 137 1.22 9.50 1.64
C GLU A 137 2.39 9.79 2.61
N HIS A 138 3.60 9.96 2.07
CA HIS A 138 4.85 10.10 2.83
C HIS A 138 5.69 11.29 2.40
N LYS A 139 6.43 11.88 3.34
CA LYS A 139 7.36 12.97 3.06
C LYS A 139 8.78 12.47 2.75
N SER A 140 9.46 13.17 1.86
CA SER A 140 10.81 12.85 1.38
C SER A 140 11.87 12.79 2.50
N ASP A 141 11.73 13.61 3.55
CA ASP A 141 12.66 13.73 4.67
C ASP A 141 12.40 12.74 5.82
N GLU A 142 11.35 11.91 5.72
CA GLU A 142 11.09 10.85 6.69
C GLU A 142 12.22 9.82 6.70
N ILE A 143 12.75 9.53 7.89
CA ILE A 143 13.82 8.54 8.08
C ILE A 143 13.21 7.20 8.45
N HIS A 144 13.56 6.17 7.68
CA HIS A 144 13.15 4.79 7.90
C HIS A 144 14.36 3.87 8.06
N GLN A 145 14.19 2.79 8.84
CA GLN A 145 15.20 1.75 8.98
C GLN A 145 15.02 0.71 7.88
N VAL A 146 15.91 0.72 6.89
CA VAL A 146 15.92 -0.23 5.77
C VAL A 146 17.17 -1.08 5.87
N HIS A 147 16.99 -2.40 5.98
CA HIS A 147 18.10 -3.36 6.18
C HIS A 147 19.05 -2.99 7.34
N GLY A 148 18.52 -2.40 8.41
CA GLY A 148 19.28 -2.00 9.60
C GLY A 148 20.07 -0.70 9.45
N LYS A 149 19.84 0.06 8.39
CA LYS A 149 20.44 1.38 8.18
C LYS A 149 19.35 2.45 8.10
N PRO A 150 19.55 3.63 8.72
CA PRO A 150 18.67 4.77 8.50
C PRO A 150 18.87 5.29 7.07
N ALA A 151 17.77 5.49 6.36
CA ALA A 151 17.73 6.15 5.06
C ALA A 151 16.55 7.11 5.00
N THR A 152 16.70 8.22 4.28
CA THR A 152 15.54 9.07 3.98
C THR A 152 14.69 8.41 2.89
N LEU A 153 13.39 8.70 2.85
CA LEU A 153 12.54 8.20 1.77
C LEU A 153 12.98 8.73 0.41
N GLN A 154 13.50 9.96 0.35
CA GLN A 154 14.09 10.51 -0.87
C GLN A 154 15.22 9.64 -1.40
N ASP A 155 16.17 9.26 -0.54
CA ASP A 155 17.31 8.42 -0.94
C ASP A 155 16.83 7.06 -1.48
N LEU A 156 15.82 6.46 -0.84
CA LEU A 156 15.23 5.19 -1.28
C LEU A 156 14.55 5.31 -2.63
N TRP A 157 13.78 6.38 -2.87
CA TRP A 157 13.15 6.63 -4.17
C TRP A 157 14.18 6.91 -5.26
N ASP A 158 15.23 7.66 -4.95
CA ASP A 158 16.30 7.97 -5.90
C ASP A 158 17.11 6.71 -6.27
N GLU A 159 17.41 5.84 -5.30
CA GLU A 159 18.03 4.54 -5.54
C GLU A 159 17.13 3.65 -6.42
N GLU A 160 15.86 3.51 -6.07
CA GLU A 160 14.91 2.70 -6.84
C GLU A 160 14.77 3.23 -8.28
N ASN A 161 14.59 4.55 -8.45
CA ASN A 161 14.51 5.17 -9.77
C ASN A 161 15.79 4.97 -10.59
N MET A 162 16.95 5.06 -9.96
CA MET A 162 18.24 4.78 -10.61
C MET A 162 18.28 3.34 -11.13
N ILE A 163 17.91 2.37 -10.30
CA ILE A 163 17.89 0.95 -10.68
C ILE A 163 16.92 0.71 -11.84
N LEU A 164 15.68 1.19 -11.74
CA LEU A 164 14.68 1.05 -12.80
C LEU A 164 15.14 1.69 -14.12
N ASN A 165 15.84 2.83 -14.06
CA ASN A 165 16.39 3.47 -15.25
C ASN A 165 17.54 2.67 -15.87
N GLN A 166 18.38 2.00 -15.08
CA GLN A 166 19.39 1.09 -15.61
C GLN A 166 18.78 -0.16 -16.25
N ILE A 167 17.71 -0.70 -15.66
CA ILE A 167 16.95 -1.81 -16.26
C ILE A 167 16.31 -1.37 -17.59
N ARG A 168 15.78 -0.15 -17.67
CA ARG A 168 15.30 0.42 -18.95
C ARG A 168 16.40 0.48 -20.01
N LYS A 169 17.61 0.93 -19.64
CA LYS A 169 18.77 0.93 -20.53
C LYS A 169 19.19 -0.47 -20.99
N ALA A 170 18.89 -1.51 -20.22
CA ALA A 170 19.10 -2.91 -20.59
C ALA A 170 18.04 -3.45 -21.58
N GLY A 171 17.13 -2.60 -22.07
CA GLY A 171 16.14 -2.91 -23.09
C GLY A 171 14.82 -3.46 -22.55
N TYR A 172 14.48 -3.13 -21.30
CA TYR A 172 13.17 -3.46 -20.72
C TYR A 172 12.26 -2.23 -20.71
N GLU A 173 11.00 -2.44 -21.03
CA GLU A 173 9.95 -1.47 -20.75
C GLU A 173 9.33 -1.80 -19.39
N ILE A 174 9.15 -0.78 -18.54
CA ILE A 174 8.71 -0.96 -17.16
C ILE A 174 7.51 -0.07 -16.88
N LEU A 175 6.41 -0.68 -16.44
CA LEU A 175 5.25 -0.02 -15.85
C LEU A 175 5.30 -0.16 -14.33
N VAL A 176 5.32 0.97 -13.62
CA VAL A 176 5.14 0.98 -12.17
C VAL A 176 3.66 1.20 -11.85
N VAL A 177 3.08 0.29 -11.07
CA VAL A 177 1.69 0.34 -10.61
C VAL A 177 1.69 0.58 -9.11
N TRP A 178 1.25 1.76 -8.68
CA TRP A 178 1.13 2.05 -7.26
C TRP A 178 -0.13 1.42 -6.68
N GLN A 179 -0.01 0.91 -5.46
CA GLN A 179 -1.15 0.38 -4.74
C GLN A 179 -2.29 1.38 -4.60
N LEU A 180 -1.97 2.66 -4.36
CA LEU A 180 -2.98 3.70 -4.16
C LEU A 180 -3.81 3.91 -5.43
N ASP A 181 -3.16 3.98 -6.60
CA ASP A 181 -3.86 4.12 -7.88
C ASP A 181 -4.72 2.90 -8.18
N PHE A 182 -4.15 1.71 -8.02
CA PHE A 182 -4.83 0.44 -8.30
C PHE A 182 -6.06 0.20 -7.43
N LEU A 183 -6.06 0.70 -6.19
CA LEU A 183 -7.21 0.59 -5.28
C LEU A 183 -8.24 1.70 -5.46
N ASN A 184 -7.80 2.92 -5.81
CA ASN A 184 -8.68 4.06 -5.95
C ASN A 184 -9.44 4.06 -7.28
N ASP A 185 -8.79 3.64 -8.36
CA ASP A 185 -9.38 3.59 -9.70
C ASP A 185 -8.95 2.31 -10.43
N TYR A 186 -9.50 1.20 -9.95
CA TYR A 186 -9.18 -0.14 -10.45
C TYR A 186 -9.43 -0.28 -11.95
N GLU A 187 -10.55 0.22 -12.47
CA GLU A 187 -10.91 0.06 -13.88
C GLU A 187 -9.94 0.79 -14.81
N ASN A 188 -9.57 2.03 -14.47
CA ASN A 188 -8.64 2.80 -15.27
C ASN A 188 -7.22 2.22 -15.18
N GLU A 189 -6.77 1.77 -14.01
CA GLU A 189 -5.46 1.12 -13.88
C GLU A 189 -5.40 -0.21 -14.63
N VAL A 190 -6.48 -1.02 -14.61
CA VAL A 190 -6.57 -2.24 -15.43
C VAL A 190 -6.48 -1.91 -16.92
N LYS A 191 -7.15 -0.84 -17.37
CA LYS A 191 -7.07 -0.37 -18.76
C LYS A 191 -5.62 0.01 -19.12
N ARG A 192 -4.98 0.82 -18.29
CA ARG A 192 -3.57 1.24 -18.46
C ARG A 192 -2.60 0.05 -18.50
N ILE A 193 -2.81 -0.95 -17.64
CA ILE A 193 -2.02 -2.20 -17.64
C ILE A 193 -2.18 -2.94 -18.96
N LYS A 194 -3.41 -3.11 -19.46
CA LYS A 194 -3.68 -3.79 -20.73
C LYS A 194 -3.10 -3.07 -21.94
N GLU A 195 -3.20 -1.73 -21.95
CA GLU A 195 -2.61 -0.88 -23.00
C GLU A 195 -1.08 -1.02 -23.02
N PHE A 196 -0.43 -0.93 -21.85
CA PHE A 196 1.01 -1.15 -21.73
C PHE A 196 1.43 -2.57 -22.16
N ALA A 197 0.61 -3.56 -21.83
CA ALA A 197 0.93 -4.95 -22.11
C ALA A 197 0.80 -5.33 -23.59
N SER A 198 -0.07 -4.63 -24.30
CA SER A 198 -0.33 -4.85 -25.72
C SER A 198 0.53 -3.97 -26.64
N SER A 199 1.21 -2.96 -26.10
CA SER A 199 2.08 -2.05 -26.87
C SER A 199 3.43 -2.65 -27.26
#